data_AF-A0A4Q5YL88-F1
#
_entry.id   AF-A0A4Q5YL88-F1
#
_cell.length_a   1.000
_cell.length_b   1.000
_cell.length_c   1.000
_cell.angle_alpha   90.00
_cell.angle_beta   90.00
_cell.angle_gamma   90.00
#
_symmetry.space_group_name_H-M   'P 1'
#
loop_
_entity.id
_entity.type
_entity.pdbx_description
1 polymer ?
#
loop_
_entity_poly.entity_id
_entity_poly.type
_entity_poly.pdbx_seq_one_letter_code
_entity_poly.pdbx_strand_id
1 'polypeptide(L)'
;MKQLFVYALMCFALVSCGPQIYKAADFSNAASKHKTVAILPAEVSMQLRPNQAKSTTPEQLEDMTTKTAYDVQEKMYGWFLRRSDKFDYTVSFQDVTKTNAKLK
;
A
#
# COMPACT_ATOMS: atom_id res chain seq x y z
N MET A 1 -4.11 28.20 40.98
CA MET A 1 -5.21 27.60 40.21
C MET A 1 -5.29 28.10 38.76
N LYS A 2 -5.19 29.41 38.47
CA LYS A 2 -5.20 29.93 37.07
C LYS A 2 -4.11 29.34 36.17
N GLN A 3 -2.89 29.14 36.68
CA GLN A 3 -1.77 28.55 35.93
C GLN A 3 -2.04 27.09 35.51
N LEU A 4 -2.63 26.29 36.40
CA LEU A 4 -3.05 24.90 36.11
C LEU A 4 -4.11 24.83 35.00
N PHE A 5 -5.00 25.82 34.96
CA PHE A 5 -6.03 25.91 33.93
C PHE A 5 -5.43 26.23 32.55
N VAL A 6 -4.42 27.10 32.50
CA VAL A 6 -3.68 27.42 31.26
C VAL A 6 -2.90 26.22 30.74
N TYR A 7 -2.23 25.45 31.61
CA TYR A 7 -1.56 24.22 31.21
C TYR A 7 -2.54 23.15 30.71
N ALA A 8 -3.71 23.01 31.35
CA ALA A 8 -4.76 22.10 30.88
C ALA A 8 -5.31 22.50 29.50
N LEU A 9 -5.51 23.81 29.28
CA LEU A 9 -5.97 24.34 27.99
C LEU A 9 -4.92 24.12 26.87
N MET A 10 -3.64 24.27 27.20
CA MET A 10 -2.53 24.05 26.26
C MET A 10 -2.39 22.57 25.88
N CYS A 11 -2.62 21.64 26.81
CA CYS A 11 -2.66 20.20 26.50
C CYS A 11 -3.84 19.83 25.60
N PHE A 12 -5.00 20.49 25.75
CA PHE A 12 -6.17 20.24 24.90
C PHE A 12 -5.96 20.73 23.46
N ALA A 13 -5.16 21.78 23.27
CA ALA A 13 -4.79 22.29 21.94
C ALA A 13 -3.86 21.35 21.15
N LEU A 14 -3.28 20.32 21.79
CA LEU A 14 -2.42 19.32 21.15
C LEU A 14 -3.17 18.07 20.67
N VAL A 15 -4.49 17.98 20.88
CA VAL A 15 -5.30 16.87 20.36
C VAL A 15 -5.48 17.06 18.85
N SER A 16 -4.53 16.52 18.09
CA SER A 16 -4.55 16.52 16.63
C SER A 16 -5.55 15.49 16.10
N CYS A 17 -6.42 15.91 15.17
CA CYS A 17 -7.24 14.99 14.38
C CYS A 17 -6.38 14.33 13.30
N GLY A 18 -5.91 13.11 13.56
CA GLY A 18 -5.30 12.26 12.53
C GLY A 18 -6.33 11.81 11.49
N PRO A 19 -5.89 11.37 10.30
CA PRO A 19 -6.80 10.82 9.29
C PRO A 19 -7.53 9.59 9.83
N GLN A 20 -8.82 9.48 9.51
CA GLN A 20 -9.59 8.29 9.86
C GLN A 20 -9.07 7.10 9.04
N ILE A 21 -8.51 6.11 9.74
CA ILE A 21 -8.03 4.87 9.12
C ILE A 21 -9.18 3.86 9.13
N TYR A 22 -9.70 3.54 7.95
CA TYR A 22 -10.69 2.50 7.79
C TYR A 22 -10.04 1.13 7.97
N LYS A 23 -10.61 0.33 8.88
CA LYS A 23 -10.15 -1.02 9.19
C LYS A 23 -11.34 -1.97 9.09
N ALA A 24 -11.07 -3.20 8.67
CA ALA A 24 -12.05 -4.27 8.80
C ALA A 24 -12.38 -4.52 10.29
N ALA A 25 -13.59 -5.03 10.57
CA ALA A 25 -14.04 -5.26 11.94
C ALA A 25 -13.08 -6.16 12.76
N ASP A 26 -12.47 -7.17 12.12
CA ASP A 26 -11.56 -8.13 12.76
C ASP A 26 -10.06 -7.83 12.51
N PHE A 27 -9.74 -6.58 12.12
CA PHE A 27 -8.37 -6.21 11.73
C PHE A 27 -7.34 -6.51 12.83
N SER A 28 -7.63 -6.17 14.08
CA SER A 28 -6.67 -6.34 15.20
C SER A 28 -6.29 -7.81 15.42
N ASN A 29 -7.27 -8.72 15.31
CA ASN A 29 -7.05 -10.15 15.45
C ASN A 29 -6.21 -10.70 14.29
N ALA A 30 -6.59 -10.37 13.05
CA ALA A 30 -5.86 -10.78 11.86
C ALA A 30 -4.42 -10.25 11.84
N ALA A 31 -4.23 -8.96 12.15
CA ALA A 31 -2.92 -8.32 12.20
C ALA A 31 -1.98 -8.94 13.26
N SER A 32 -2.52 -9.41 14.38
CA SER A 32 -1.70 -10.06 15.43
C SER A 32 -1.12 -11.41 15.00
N LYS A 33 -1.83 -12.12 14.10
CA LYS A 33 -1.49 -13.47 13.64
C LYS A 33 -0.60 -13.44 12.40
N HIS A 34 -0.76 -12.45 11.53
CA HIS A 34 0.05 -12.34 10.32
C HIS A 34 1.51 -12.02 10.64
N LYS A 35 2.42 -12.76 10.02
CA LYS A 35 3.88 -12.54 10.09
C LYS A 35 4.49 -12.15 8.75
N THR A 36 3.81 -12.51 7.66
CA THR A 36 4.26 -12.25 6.30
C THR A 36 3.08 -11.79 5.47
N VAL A 37 3.28 -10.72 4.71
CA VAL A 37 2.31 -10.16 3.77
C VAL A 37 2.84 -10.32 2.35
N ALA A 38 2.02 -10.87 1.46
CA ALA A 38 2.29 -10.94 0.03
C ALA A 38 1.65 -9.75 -0.68
N ILE A 39 2.35 -9.20 -1.68
CA ILE A 39 1.85 -8.13 -2.54
C ILE A 39 1.46 -8.81 -3.85
N LEU A 40 0.19 -8.77 -4.21
CA LEU A 40 -0.28 -9.35 -5.46
C LEU A 40 -0.08 -8.37 -6.62
N PRO A 41 0.07 -8.84 -7.88
CA PRO A 41 0.01 -7.98 -9.05
C PRO A 41 -1.31 -7.20 -9.07
N ALA A 42 -1.25 -5.91 -9.41
CA ALA A 42 -2.43 -5.06 -9.43
C ALA A 42 -3.33 -5.37 -10.64
N GLU A 43 -4.63 -5.14 -10.50
CA GLU A 43 -5.52 -5.08 -11.65
C GLU A 43 -5.35 -3.71 -12.33
N VAL A 44 -4.76 -3.71 -13.52
CA VAL A 44 -4.42 -2.47 -14.24
C VAL A 44 -5.33 -2.29 -15.46
N SER A 45 -6.00 -1.14 -15.50
CA SER A 45 -6.74 -0.68 -16.67
C SER A 45 -6.05 0.55 -17.27
N MET A 46 -5.79 0.52 -18.58
CA MET A 46 -5.08 1.59 -19.30
C MET A 46 -5.96 2.15 -20.42
N GLN A 47 -6.14 3.47 -20.42
CA GLN A 47 -6.73 4.19 -21.53
C GLN A 47 -5.65 4.91 -22.32
N LEU A 48 -5.45 4.47 -23.56
CA LEU A 48 -4.47 5.07 -24.45
C LEU A 48 -5.01 6.35 -25.08
N ARG A 49 -4.11 7.29 -25.34
CA ARG A 49 -4.45 8.48 -26.13
C ARG A 49 -4.89 8.06 -27.54
N PRO A 50 -5.78 8.81 -28.21
CA PRO A 50 -6.37 8.41 -29.50
C PRO A 50 -5.34 7.99 -30.57
N ASN A 51 -4.21 8.69 -30.64
CA ASN A 51 -3.16 8.38 -31.61
C ASN A 51 -2.43 7.07 -31.30
N GLN A 52 -2.26 6.72 -30.02
CA GLN A 52 -1.63 5.48 -29.59
C GLN A 52 -2.59 4.31 -29.70
N ALA A 53 -3.88 4.52 -29.37
CA ALA A 53 -4.91 3.50 -29.49
C ALA A 53 -5.05 2.98 -30.93
N LYS A 54 -4.91 3.86 -31.94
CA LYS A 54 -4.96 3.48 -33.36
C LYS A 54 -3.81 2.56 -33.80
N SER A 55 -2.66 2.63 -33.14
CA SER A 55 -1.46 1.87 -33.49
C SER A 55 -1.17 0.72 -32.54
N THR A 56 -2.05 0.45 -31.57
CA THR A 56 -1.87 -0.57 -30.54
C THR A 56 -2.87 -1.68 -30.74
N THR A 57 -2.41 -2.94 -30.81
CA THR A 57 -3.29 -4.10 -30.87
C THR A 57 -3.85 -4.44 -29.47
N PRO A 58 -4.99 -5.14 -29.38
CA PRO A 58 -5.51 -5.61 -28.09
C PRO A 58 -4.48 -6.40 -27.27
N GLU A 59 -3.69 -7.25 -27.93
CA GLU A 59 -2.66 -8.09 -27.29
C GLU A 59 -1.51 -7.23 -26.75
N GLN A 60 -1.11 -6.18 -27.48
CA GLN A 60 -0.11 -5.22 -27.00
C GLN A 60 -0.62 -4.44 -25.79
N LEU A 61 -1.90 -4.08 -25.78
CA LEU A 61 -2.51 -3.41 -24.64
C LEU A 61 -2.54 -4.32 -23.41
N GLU A 62 -2.91 -5.59 -23.58
CA GLU A 62 -2.91 -6.60 -22.51
C GLU A 62 -1.51 -6.88 -21.96
N ASP A 63 -0.50 -6.98 -22.84
CA ASP A 63 0.89 -7.12 -22.42
C ASP A 63 1.38 -5.88 -21.64
N MET A 64 1.01 -4.68 -22.09
CA MET A 64 1.33 -3.43 -21.38
C MET A 64 0.66 -3.35 -20.00
N THR A 65 -0.61 -3.70 -19.88
CA THR A 65 -1.31 -3.69 -18.58
C THR A 65 -0.73 -4.73 -17.65
N THR A 66 -0.44 -5.94 -18.16
CA THR A 66 0.17 -7.03 -17.40
C THR A 66 1.56 -6.65 -16.90
N LYS A 67 2.42 -6.10 -17.76
CA LYS A 67 3.75 -5.60 -17.35
C LYS A 67 3.63 -4.52 -16.29
N THR A 68 2.71 -3.58 -16.47
CA THR A 68 2.46 -2.53 -15.49
C THR A 68 2.01 -3.09 -14.14
N ALA A 69 1.19 -4.14 -14.12
CA ALA A 69 0.77 -4.80 -12.88
C ALA A 69 1.94 -5.33 -12.07
N TYR A 70 2.91 -5.98 -12.74
CA TYR A 70 4.13 -6.49 -12.10
C TYR A 70 5.09 -5.35 -11.71
N ASP A 71 5.24 -4.33 -12.55
CA ASP A 71 6.07 -3.15 -12.22
C ASP A 71 5.56 -2.42 -10.97
N VAL A 72 4.24 -2.29 -10.83
CA VAL A 72 3.62 -1.69 -9.64
C VAL A 72 3.89 -2.56 -8.41
N GLN A 73 3.73 -3.88 -8.53
CA GLN A 73 4.03 -4.84 -7.46
C GLN A 73 5.48 -4.70 -6.97
N GLU A 74 6.44 -4.66 -7.89
CA GLU A 74 7.87 -4.53 -7.56
C GLU A 74 8.19 -3.18 -6.90
N LYS A 75 7.64 -2.08 -7.42
CA LYS A 75 7.79 -0.75 -6.82
C LYS A 75 7.20 -0.67 -5.42
N MET A 76 6.03 -1.28 -5.19
CA MET A 76 5.42 -1.37 -3.86
C MET A 76 6.31 -2.17 -2.91
N TYR A 77 6.81 -3.32 -3.35
CA TYR A 77 7.72 -4.15 -2.56
C TYR A 77 8.98 -3.37 -2.13
N GLY A 78 9.68 -2.75 -3.08
CA GLY A 78 10.85 -1.92 -2.80
C GLY A 78 10.54 -0.74 -1.87
N TRP A 79 9.38 -0.10 -2.03
CA TRP A 79 8.94 0.98 -1.14
C TRP A 79 8.74 0.48 0.29
N PHE A 80 8.08 -0.66 0.48
CA PHE A 80 7.84 -1.24 1.81
C PHE A 80 9.13 -1.70 2.48
N LEU A 81 10.08 -2.30 1.74
CA LEU A 81 11.39 -2.66 2.27
C LEU A 81 12.17 -1.42 2.74
N ARG A 82 12.20 -0.35 1.95
CA ARG A 82 12.87 0.89 2.37
C ARG A 82 12.19 1.54 3.58
N ARG A 83 10.88 1.31 3.74
CA ARG A 83 10.09 1.85 4.84
C ARG A 83 10.21 0.99 6.11
N SER A 84 10.46 -0.31 6.01
CA SER A 84 10.67 -1.18 7.17
C SER A 84 11.88 -0.78 8.00
N ASP A 85 12.89 -0.15 7.40
CA ASP A 85 14.04 0.37 8.15
C ASP A 85 13.67 1.59 9.01
N LYS A 86 12.62 2.32 8.63
CA LYS A 86 12.16 3.54 9.31
C LYS A 86 10.96 3.31 10.22
N PHE A 87 10.20 2.25 10.00
CA PHE A 87 8.97 1.93 10.75
C PHE A 87 9.04 0.51 11.24
N ASP A 88 8.75 0.30 12.53
CA ASP A 88 8.70 -1.02 13.15
C ASP A 88 7.46 -1.80 12.67
N TYR A 89 7.54 -2.32 11.46
CA TYR A 89 6.51 -3.20 10.93
C TYR A 89 6.50 -4.52 11.70
N THR A 90 5.30 -4.95 12.11
CA THR A 90 5.09 -6.24 12.79
C THR A 90 5.10 -7.43 11.84
N VAL A 91 5.23 -7.16 10.53
CA VAL A 91 5.19 -8.13 9.45
C VAL A 91 6.39 -7.97 8.52
N SER A 92 6.79 -9.08 7.91
CA SER A 92 7.71 -9.13 6.78
C SER A 92 6.95 -9.11 5.45
N PHE A 93 7.60 -8.66 4.38
CA PHE A 93 7.02 -8.71 3.04
C PHE A 93 7.61 -9.87 2.26
N GLN A 94 6.74 -10.69 1.66
CA GLN A 94 7.17 -11.80 0.81
C GLN A 94 7.77 -11.24 -0.48
N ASP A 95 8.86 -11.84 -0.93
CA ASP A 95 9.46 -11.58 -2.23
C ASP A 95 8.44 -11.74 -3.37
N VAL A 96 8.49 -10.82 -4.34
CA VAL A 96 7.53 -10.77 -5.47
C VAL A 96 7.69 -11.97 -6.40
N THR A 97 8.90 -12.49 -6.59
CA THR A 97 9.16 -13.69 -7.40
C THR A 97 8.54 -14.92 -6.74
N LYS A 98 8.71 -15.07 -5.42
CA LYS A 98 8.06 -16.14 -4.65
C LYS A 98 6.54 -16.02 -4.69
N THR A 99 6.01 -14.80 -4.64
CA THR A 99 4.57 -14.55 -4.75
C THR A 99 4.03 -14.97 -6.11
N ASN A 100 4.67 -14.53 -7.19
CA ASN A 100 4.24 -14.83 -8.55
C ASN A 100 4.40 -16.32 -8.89
N ALA A 101 5.39 -17.00 -8.34
CA ALA A 101 5.54 -18.45 -8.47
C ALA A 101 4.40 -19.24 -7.81
N LYS A 102 3.73 -18.69 -6.80
CA LYS A 102 2.58 -19.33 -6.13
C LYS A 102 1.23 -19.09 -6.82
N LEU A 103 1.17 -18.14 -7.74
CA LEU A 103 -0.04 -17.78 -8.50
C LEU A 103 -0.15 -18.55 -9.82
N LYS A 104 0.92 -19.23 -10.23
CA LYS A 104 0.96 -20.13 -11.39
C LYS A 104 0.60 -21.54 -10.98
#